data_AF-A0A933YVJ0-F1
#
_entry.id   AF-A0A933YVJ0-F1
#
_cell.length_a   1.000
_cell.length_b   1.000
_cell.length_c   1.000
_cell.angle_alpha   90.00
_cell.angle_beta   90.00
_cell.angle_gamma   90.00
#
_symmetry.space_group_name_H-M   'P 1'
#
loop_
_entity.id
_entity.type
_entity.pdbx_description
1 polymer ?
#
loop_
_entity_poly.entity_id
_entity_poly.type
_entity_poly.pdbx_seq_one_letter_code
_entity_poly.pdbx_strand_id
1 'polypeptide(L)' 'MSYIIRLNDRQRHFLLMALLAAISFAIFWPALGHEFLINWDDRQYILENEVIRGVTTEHLKSAFTTFYLGNFAPLHLVS' A
#
# COMPACT_ATOMS: atom_id res chain seq x y z
N MET A 1 -17.05 -6.26 48.59
CA MET A 1 -18.18 -5.98 47.68
C MET A 1 -17.61 -5.77 46.28
N SER A 2 -17.46 -6.83 45.48
CA SER A 2 -16.90 -6.73 44.13
C SER A 2 -18.03 -6.53 43.13
N TYR A 3 -18.09 -5.35 42.50
CA TYR A 3 -19.06 -5.08 41.44
C TYR A 3 -18.64 -5.82 40.17
N ILE A 4 -19.33 -6.92 39.85
CA ILE A 4 -19.16 -7.59 38.55
C ILE A 4 -19.97 -6.79 37.53
N ILE A 5 -19.29 -5.98 36.72
CA ILE A 5 -19.90 -5.27 35.60
C ILE A 5 -20.30 -6.32 34.55
N ARG A 6 -21.60 -6.54 34.34
CA ARG A 6 -22.10 -7.38 33.25
C ARG A 6 -22.18 -6.58 31.96
N LEU A 7 -21.37 -6.96 30.98
CA LEU A 7 -21.45 -6.43 29.62
C LEU A 7 -22.66 -7.04 28.88
N ASN A 8 -23.43 -6.18 28.22
CA ASN A 8 -24.48 -6.63 27.30
C ASN A 8 -23.89 -7.12 25.96
N ASP A 9 -24.71 -7.76 25.13
CA ASP A 9 -24.23 -8.36 23.88
C ASP A 9 -23.64 -7.32 22.94
N ARG A 10 -24.25 -6.14 22.81
CA ARG A 10 -23.71 -5.06 21.95
C ARG A 10 -22.30 -4.64 22.38
N GLN A 11 -22.07 -4.48 23.68
CA GLN A 11 -20.76 -4.14 24.24
C GLN A 11 -19.75 -5.26 23.99
N ARG A 12 -20.15 -6.53 24.13
CA ARG A 12 -19.28 -7.68 23.83
C ARG A 12 -18.85 -7.71 22.37
N HIS A 13 -19.78 -7.52 21.43
CA HIS A 13 -19.47 -7.48 20.00
C HIS A 13 -18.52 -6.33 19.68
N PHE A 14 -18.76 -5.14 20.23
CA PHE A 14 -17.87 -4.01 20.02
C PHE A 14 -16.45 -4.27 20.56
N LEU A 15 -16.33 -4.86 21.74
CA LEU A 15 -15.03 -5.21 22.31
C LEU A 15 -14.30 -6.27 21.48
N LEU A 16 -15.00 -7.26 20.94
CA LEU A 16 -14.41 -8.26 20.04
C LEU A 16 -13.91 -7.62 18.73
N MET A 17 -14.70 -6.71 18.15
CA MET A 17 -14.28 -5.97 16.95
C MET A 17 -13.07 -5.06 17.23
N ALA A 18 -13.08 -4.34 18.36
CA ALA A 18 -11.97 -3.50 18.77
C ALA A 18 -10.70 -4.33 19.05
N LEU A 19 -10.85 -5.48 19.69
CA LEU A 19 -9.74 -6.40 19.93
C LEU A 19 -9.16 -6.93 18.62
N LEU A 20 -10.02 -7.35 17.68
CA LEU A 20 -9.58 -7.82 16.37
C LEU A 20 -8.82 -6.71 15.62
N ALA A 21 -9.38 -5.50 15.58
CA ALA A 21 -8.72 -4.35 14.95
C ALA A 21 -7.37 -4.03 15.62
N ALA A 22 -7.29 -4.07 16.95
CA ALA A 22 -6.06 -3.83 17.68
C ALA A 22 -5.00 -4.89 17.40
N ILE A 23 -5.38 -6.17 17.32
CA ILE A 23 -4.46 -7.27 16.98
C ILE A 23 -3.98 -7.11 15.54
N SER A 24 -4.89 -6.88 14.58
CA SER A 24 -4.51 -6.62 13.19
C SER A 24 -3.54 -5.44 13.09
N PHE A 25 -3.85 -4.33 13.77
CA PHE A 25 -2.98 -3.16 13.80
C PHE A 25 -1.61 -3.48 14.40
N ALA A 26 -1.54 -4.21 15.51
CA ALA A 26 -0.27 -4.58 16.14
C ALA A 26 0.60 -5.47 15.23
N ILE A 27 0.00 -6.41 14.50
CA ILE A 27 0.71 -7.26 13.54
C ILE A 27 1.28 -6.43 12.38
N PHE A 28 0.50 -5.47 11.87
CA PHE A 28 0.89 -4.65 10.72
C PHE A 28 1.61 -3.35 11.09
N TRP A 29 1.76 -3.02 12.38
CA TRP A 29 2.44 -1.81 12.84
C TRP A 29 3.85 -1.63 12.23
N PRO A 30 4.70 -2.69 12.13
CA PRO A 30 6.02 -2.54 11.51
C PRO A 30 5.97 -2.05 10.05
N ALA A 31 4.87 -2.28 9.33
CA ALA A 31 4.73 -1.81 7.95
C ALA A 31 4.77 -0.27 7.86
N LEU A 32 4.44 0.46 8.92
CA LEU A 32 4.56 1.92 8.96
C LEU A 32 6.03 2.40 8.90
N GLY A 33 6.99 1.53 9.21
CA GLY A 33 8.42 1.80 9.08
C GLY A 33 8.94 1.75 7.64
N HIS A 34 8.12 1.35 6.67
CA HIS A 34 8.47 1.23 5.25
C HIS A 34 9.67 0.31 4.93
N GLU A 35 10.09 -0.56 5.87
CA GLU A 35 11.25 -1.45 5.68
C GLU A 35 11.06 -2.43 4.50
N PHE A 36 9.81 -2.74 4.14
CA PHE A 36 9.50 -3.53 2.95
C PHE A 36 9.93 -2.87 1.64
N LEU A 37 10.11 -1.53 1.61
CA LEU A 37 10.61 -0.82 0.43
C LEU A 37 12.09 -1.08 0.16
N ILE A 38 12.87 -1.57 1.14
CA ILE A 38 14.31 -1.79 0.99
C ILE A 38 14.62 -2.78 -0.13
N ASN A 39 13.79 -3.83 -0.26
CA ASN A 39 13.95 -4.89 -1.26
C ASN A 39 12.85 -4.85 -2.33
N TRP A 40 12.22 -3.69 -2.53
CA TRP A 40 11.18 -3.55 -3.54
C TRP A 40 11.81 -3.61 -4.95
N ASP A 41 11.30 -4.54 -5.77
CA ASP A 41 11.80 -4.87 -7.10
C ASP A 41 11.52 -3.78 -8.14
N ASP A 42 10.54 -2.91 -7.92
CA ASP A 42 10.16 -1.85 -8.85
C ASP A 42 11.03 -0.57 -8.77
N ARG A 43 12.17 -0.61 -8.07
CA ARG A 43 13.07 0.55 -7.94
C ARG A 43 13.37 1.21 -9.29
N GLN A 44 13.66 0.40 -10.29
CA GLN A 44 13.97 0.87 -11.64
C GLN A 44 12.74 1.48 -12.32
N TYR A 45 11.57 0.85 -12.16
CA TYR A 45 10.31 1.32 -12.73
C TYR A 45 9.83 2.65 -12.18
N ILE A 46 10.10 2.95 -10.91
CA ILE A 46 9.50 4.09 -10.22
C ILE A 46 10.51 5.20 -9.95
N LEU A 47 11.73 4.86 -9.54
CA LEU A 47 12.74 5.87 -9.22
C LEU A 47 13.61 6.24 -10.43
N GLU A 48 13.87 5.29 -11.34
CA GLU A 48 14.83 5.47 -12.43
C GLU A 48 14.17 5.72 -13.79
N ASN A 49 12.85 5.63 -13.88
CA ASN A 49 12.12 5.81 -15.11
C ASN A 49 11.73 7.26 -15.33
N GLU A 50 12.38 7.93 -16.27
CA GLU A 50 12.07 9.33 -16.62
C GLU A 50 10.70 9.46 -17.31
N VAL A 51 10.21 8.42 -17.99
CA VAL A 51 8.95 8.46 -18.76
C VAL A 51 7.74 8.71 -17.86
N ILE A 52 7.79 8.27 -16.61
CA ILE A 52 6.70 8.46 -15.63
C ILE A 52 6.80 9.81 -14.89
N ARG A 53 7.79 10.65 -15.19
CA ARG A 53 7.99 11.93 -14.48
C ARG A 53 7.21 13.08 -15.11
N GLY A 54 5.90 12.91 -15.20
CA GLY A 54 4.94 13.92 -15.64
C GLY A 54 4.39 13.68 -17.03
N VAL A 55 3.22 14.28 -17.28
CA VAL A 55 2.49 14.10 -18.54
C VAL A 55 2.98 15.11 -19.59
N THR A 56 3.98 14.70 -20.38
CA THR A 56 4.45 15.45 -21.56
C THR A 56 4.13 14.68 -22.84
N THR A 57 4.11 15.37 -23.98
CA THR A 57 3.91 14.73 -25.30
C THR A 57 5.00 13.70 -25.61
N GLU A 58 6.24 13.96 -25.17
CA GLU A 58 7.37 13.05 -25.31
C GLU A 58 7.20 11.79 -24.45
N HIS A 59 6.80 11.96 -23.18
CA HIS A 59 6.55 10.84 -22.27
C HIS A 59 5.36 9.98 -22.72
N LEU A 60 4.26 10.60 -23.14
CA LEU A 60 3.10 9.90 -23.72
C LEU A 60 3.50 9.08 -24.95
N LYS A 61 4.29 9.66 -25.86
CA LYS A 61 4.78 8.92 -27.02
C LYS A 61 5.64 7.74 -26.58
N SER A 62 6.57 7.96 -25.65
CA SER A 62 7.47 6.92 -25.14
C SER A 62 6.69 5.77 -24.49
N ALA A 63 5.71 6.08 -23.64
CA ALA A 63 4.85 5.09 -22.97
C ALA A 63 4.19 4.12 -23.97
N PHE A 64 3.69 4.64 -25.10
CA PHE A 64 2.98 3.83 -26.11
C PHE A 64 3.84 3.26 -27.23
N THR A 65 5.16 3.51 -27.23
CA THR A 65 6.04 3.06 -28.32
C THR A 65 7.30 2.32 -27.86
N THR A 66 7.60 2.30 -26.56
CA THR A 66 8.81 1.68 -26.00
C THR A 66 8.48 0.53 -25.06
N PHE A 67 9.39 -0.45 -24.99
CA PHE A 67 9.41 -1.44 -23.92
C PHE A 67 10.31 -0.92 -22.81
N TYR A 68 9.86 -1.02 -21.56
CA TYR A 68 10.66 -0.69 -20.38
C TYR A 68 10.94 -1.97 -19.59
N LEU A 69 12.20 -2.26 -19.28
CA LEU A 69 12.64 -3.51 -18.62
C LEU A 69 11.99 -4.79 -19.20
N GLY A 70 11.83 -4.85 -20.52
CA GLY A 70 11.25 -6.00 -21.22
C GLY A 70 9.72 -6.06 -21.25
N ASN A 71 9.00 -5.15 -20.57
CA ASN A 71 7.54 -5.10 -20.61
C ASN A 71 7.03 -3.96 -21.50
N PHE A 72 5.91 -4.19 -22.16
CA PHE A 72 5.11 -3.16 -22.81
C PHE A 72 3.84 -2.91 -22.00
N ALA A 73 3.88 -1.88 -21.15
CA ALA A 73 2.80 -1.52 -20.23
C ALA A 73 2.50 -0.01 -20.30
N PRO A 74 1.96 0.49 -21.43
CA PRO A 74 1.81 1.93 -21.67
C PRO A 74 1.02 2.67 -20.61
N LEU A 75 -0.08 2.10 -20.12
CA LEU A 75 -0.91 2.74 -19.09
C LEU A 75 -0.21 2.86 -17.73
N HIS A 76 0.72 1.96 -17.42
CA HIS A 76 1.55 2.04 -16.21
C HIS A 76 2.60 3.15 -16.32
N LEU A 77 2.98 3.53 -17.55
CA LEU A 77 4.03 4.51 -17.82
C LEU A 77 3.54 5.96 -17.93
N VAL A 78 2.23 6.20 -17.80
CA VAL A 78 1.64 7.54 -17.84
C VAL A 78 1.39 8.03 -16.42
N SER A 79 2.28 8.89 -15.91
CA SER A 79 2.05 9.68 -14.68
C SER A 79 2.71 11.04 -14.74
#